data_AF-A0A1F9MLJ3-F1
#
_entry.id   AF-A0A1F9MLJ3-F1
#
_cell.length_a   1.000
_cell.length_b   1.000
_cell.length_c   1.000
_cell.angle_alpha   90.00
_cell.angle_beta   90.00
_cell.angle_gamma   90.00
#
_symmetry.space_group_name_H-M   'P 1'
#
loop_
_entity.id
_entity.type
_entity.pdbx_description
1 polymer ?
#
loop_
_entity_poly.entity_id
_entity_poly.type
_entity_poly.pdbx_seq_one_letter_code
_entity_poly.pdbx_strand_id
1 'polypeptide(L)'
;MQELLQKFHWAVFFILDVPPEVIVRDKATIKERVAAYQKVFKMVSEVESMAFYDGHYLAFGFAAGSCRHTFCGQQESCQALEGKRCRFSLLSRPSMEAVGIDVYKMVAAQGWDIYPIGSSAKPADMPKGTLAGIVIVQ
;
A
#
# COMPACT_ATOMS: atom_id res chain seq x y z
N MET A 1 14.51 -11.77 18.97
CA MET A 1 13.85 -10.70 18.16
C MET A 1 14.87 -9.80 17.47
N GLN A 2 15.80 -9.17 18.20
CA GLN A 2 16.85 -8.30 17.59
C GLN A 2 17.69 -9.02 16.52
N GLU A 3 18.13 -10.26 16.77
CA GLU A 3 18.86 -11.08 15.78
C GLU A 3 18.06 -11.36 14.50
N LEU A 4 16.74 -11.39 14.57
CA LEU A 4 15.88 -11.57 13.40
C LEU A 4 15.85 -10.28 12.57
N LEU A 5 15.80 -9.12 13.23
CA LEU A 5 15.79 -7.81 12.58
C LEU A 5 17.11 -7.53 11.83
N GLN A 6 18.22 -8.03 12.36
CA GLN A 6 19.54 -7.95 11.70
C GLN A 6 19.60 -8.71 10.36
N LYS A 7 18.60 -9.54 10.02
CA LYS A 7 18.56 -10.22 8.73
C LYS A 7 18.04 -9.33 7.60
N PHE A 8 17.56 -8.12 7.88
CA PHE A 8 16.97 -7.20 6.91
C PHE A 8 17.83 -5.95 6.82
N HIS A 9 18.51 -5.77 5.68
CA HIS A 9 19.44 -4.66 5.50
C HIS A 9 18.93 -3.62 4.50
N TRP A 10 17.97 -4.00 3.66
CA TRP A 10 17.50 -3.18 2.55
C TRP A 10 16.00 -3.03 2.55
N ALA A 11 15.53 -1.95 1.94
CA ALA A 11 14.13 -1.78 1.62
C ALA A 11 13.98 -1.04 0.31
N VAL A 12 13.02 -1.47 -0.50
CA VAL A 12 12.57 -0.76 -1.70
C VAL A 12 11.34 0.04 -1.31
N PHE A 13 11.53 1.34 -1.07
CA PHE A 13 10.46 2.28 -0.76
C PHE A 13 10.10 3.11 -1.99
N PHE A 14 8.80 3.23 -2.29
CA PHE A 14 8.33 3.96 -3.45
C PHE A 14 7.02 4.69 -3.18
N ILE A 15 6.76 5.69 -4.02
CA ILE A 15 5.49 6.41 -4.06
C ILE A 15 4.88 6.36 -5.46
N LEU A 16 3.55 6.46 -5.49
CA LEU A 16 2.76 6.67 -6.67
C LEU A 16 1.98 7.97 -6.48
N ASP A 17 2.36 8.98 -7.24
CA ASP A 17 1.61 10.22 -7.36
C ASP A 17 0.35 9.97 -8.20
N VAL A 18 -0.78 10.47 -7.71
CA VAL A 18 -2.09 10.38 -8.35
C VAL A 18 -2.82 11.72 -8.29
N PRO A 19 -3.77 11.98 -9.19
CA PRO A 19 -4.63 13.15 -9.06
C PRO A 19 -5.34 13.16 -7.70
N PRO A 20 -5.50 14.33 -7.04
CA PRO A 20 -6.16 14.44 -5.73
C PRO A 20 -7.57 13.81 -5.69
N GLU A 21 -8.30 13.86 -6.81
CA GLU A 21 -9.65 13.30 -6.99
C GLU A 21 -9.70 11.78 -6.78
N VAL A 22 -8.57 11.10 -6.97
CA VAL A 22 -8.42 9.66 -6.73
C VAL A 22 -8.41 9.35 -5.23
N ILE A 23 -7.85 10.25 -4.41
CA ILE A 23 -7.70 10.07 -2.95
C ILE A 23 -8.83 10.74 -2.17
N VAL A 24 -9.45 11.80 -2.69
CA VAL A 24 -10.67 12.39 -2.13
C VAL A 24 -11.85 11.43 -2.33
N ARG A 25 -12.64 11.20 -1.27
CA ARG A 25 -13.72 10.21 -1.28
C ARG A 25 -14.92 10.73 -2.08
N ASP A 26 -14.92 10.46 -3.37
CA ASP A 26 -16.05 10.71 -4.26
C ASP A 26 -16.53 9.38 -4.86
N LYS A 27 -17.85 9.23 -5.01
CA LYS A 27 -18.47 8.09 -5.70
C LYS A 27 -18.12 8.08 -7.20
N ALA A 28 -17.92 9.25 -7.79
CA ALA A 28 -17.58 9.41 -9.20
C ALA A 28 -16.20 8.79 -9.53
N THR A 29 -15.26 8.78 -8.58
CA THR A 29 -13.86 8.35 -8.80
C THR A 29 -13.52 7.00 -8.18
N ILE A 30 -14.54 6.19 -7.81
CA ILE A 30 -14.32 4.90 -7.16
C ILE A 30 -13.48 3.96 -8.04
N LYS A 31 -13.69 3.95 -9.35
CA LYS A 31 -12.98 3.03 -10.26
C LYS A 31 -11.50 3.40 -10.36
N GLU A 32 -11.22 4.68 -10.53
CA GLU A 32 -9.88 5.26 -10.62
C GLU A 32 -9.12 5.07 -9.31
N ARG A 33 -9.79 5.30 -8.17
CA ARG A 33 -9.26 4.98 -6.85
C ARG A 33 -8.89 3.51 -6.76
N VAL A 34 -9.83 2.60 -7.01
CA VAL A 34 -9.58 1.16 -6.88
C VAL A 34 -8.41 0.75 -7.77
N ALA A 35 -8.35 1.23 -9.01
CA ALA A 35 -7.25 0.94 -9.94
C ALA A 35 -5.89 1.46 -9.41
N ALA A 36 -5.84 2.68 -8.88
CA ALA A 36 -4.62 3.24 -8.30
C ALA A 36 -4.11 2.43 -7.10
N TYR A 37 -4.99 2.04 -6.19
CA TYR A 37 -4.63 1.19 -5.06
C TYR A 37 -4.20 -0.20 -5.53
N GLN A 38 -4.94 -0.83 -6.44
CA GLN A 38 -4.56 -2.12 -7.04
C GLN A 38 -3.17 -2.08 -7.68
N LYS A 39 -2.81 -0.96 -8.32
CA LYS A 39 -1.48 -0.75 -8.90
C LYS A 39 -0.38 -0.80 -7.83
N VAL A 40 -0.60 -0.16 -6.68
CA VAL A 40 0.37 -0.21 -5.56
C VAL A 40 0.49 -1.63 -5.00
N PHE A 41 -0.62 -2.32 -4.76
CA PHE A 41 -0.58 -3.73 -4.33
C PHE A 41 0.18 -4.60 -5.32
N LYS A 42 -0.07 -4.43 -6.62
CA LYS A 42 0.62 -5.15 -7.67
C LYS A 42 2.13 -4.87 -7.67
N MET A 43 2.55 -3.61 -7.57
CA MET A 43 3.97 -3.23 -7.47
C MET A 43 4.64 -3.91 -6.27
N VAL A 44 4.00 -3.87 -5.09
CA VAL A 44 4.52 -4.53 -3.88
C VAL A 44 4.69 -6.03 -4.14
N SER A 45 3.66 -6.71 -4.64
CA SER A 45 3.70 -8.15 -4.87
C SER A 45 4.69 -8.56 -5.97
N GLU A 46 4.87 -7.75 -7.01
CA GLU A 46 5.86 -7.99 -8.06
C GLU A 46 7.28 -7.85 -7.51
N VAL A 47 7.57 -6.80 -6.73
CA VAL A 47 8.88 -6.60 -6.10
C VAL A 47 9.18 -7.69 -5.06
N GLU A 48 8.20 -8.08 -4.23
CA GLU A 48 8.33 -9.23 -3.33
C GLU A 48 8.67 -10.52 -4.10
N SER A 49 7.95 -10.78 -5.19
CA SER A 49 8.18 -11.97 -6.01
C SER A 49 9.57 -11.95 -6.65
N MET A 50 10.02 -10.80 -7.15
CA MET A 50 11.36 -10.65 -7.72
C MET A 50 12.43 -10.88 -6.66
N ALA A 51 12.29 -10.28 -5.47
CA ALA A 51 13.22 -10.47 -4.36
C ALA A 51 13.30 -11.94 -3.93
N PHE A 52 12.15 -12.64 -3.88
CA PHE A 52 12.11 -14.07 -3.61
C PHE A 52 12.90 -14.88 -4.65
N TYR A 53 12.70 -14.60 -5.94
CA TYR A 53 13.43 -15.29 -7.02
C TYR A 53 14.92 -14.97 -7.06
N ASP A 54 15.33 -13.83 -6.51
CA ASP A 54 16.73 -13.43 -6.35
C ASP A 54 17.38 -13.99 -5.06
N GLY A 55 16.65 -14.82 -4.30
CA GLY A 55 17.15 -15.50 -3.11
C GLY A 55 16.83 -14.81 -1.78
N HIS A 56 16.14 -13.67 -1.78
CA HIS A 56 15.67 -12.99 -0.57
C HIS A 56 14.32 -13.56 -0.10
N TYR A 57 14.32 -14.83 0.34
CA TYR A 57 13.11 -15.58 0.68
C TYR A 57 12.35 -15.06 1.93
N LEU A 58 12.95 -14.20 2.75
CA LEU A 58 12.25 -13.48 3.82
C LEU A 58 11.71 -12.12 3.37
N ALA A 59 11.79 -11.74 2.09
CA ALA A 59 11.26 -10.45 1.65
C ALA A 59 9.74 -10.37 1.90
N PHE A 60 9.29 -9.20 2.35
CA PHE A 60 7.87 -8.93 2.58
C PHE A 60 7.54 -7.46 2.36
N GLY A 61 6.31 -7.18 1.97
CA GLY A 61 5.87 -5.86 1.55
C GLY A 61 4.64 -5.33 2.27
N PHE A 62 4.56 -4.01 2.32
CA PHE A 62 3.41 -3.24 2.78
C PHE A 62 2.95 -2.30 1.67
N ALA A 63 1.63 -2.24 1.47
CA ALA A 63 1.00 -1.45 0.42
C ALA A 63 0.38 -0.16 0.98
N ALA A 64 -0.59 0.40 0.25
CA ALA A 64 -1.38 1.55 0.68
C ALA A 64 -2.84 1.13 0.93
N GLY A 65 -3.43 1.60 2.04
CA GLY A 65 -4.84 1.39 2.36
C GLY A 65 -5.30 -0.07 2.49
N SER A 66 -6.63 -0.24 2.52
CA SER A 66 -7.25 -1.52 2.85
C SER A 66 -7.39 -2.45 1.64
N CYS A 67 -6.84 -3.67 1.74
CA CYS A 67 -7.05 -4.73 0.74
C CYS A 67 -8.54 -5.12 0.62
N ARG A 68 -9.31 -5.01 1.71
CA ARG A 68 -10.75 -5.33 1.75
C ARG A 68 -11.54 -4.43 0.81
N HIS A 69 -11.31 -3.12 0.88
CA HIS A 69 -11.98 -2.14 0.00
C HIS A 69 -11.47 -2.24 -1.45
N THR A 70 -10.18 -2.49 -1.63
CA THR A 70 -9.51 -2.50 -2.94
C THR A 70 -9.87 -3.71 -3.80
N PHE A 71 -9.93 -4.91 -3.21
CA PHE A 71 -10.16 -6.14 -3.97
C PHE A 71 -11.53 -6.76 -3.73
N CYS A 72 -12.05 -6.64 -2.52
CA CYS A 72 -13.30 -7.27 -2.13
C CYS A 72 -14.43 -6.25 -1.92
N GLY A 73 -14.31 -4.99 -2.37
CA GLY A 73 -15.30 -3.94 -2.06
C GLY A 73 -16.75 -4.26 -2.44
N GLN A 74 -16.96 -5.15 -3.42
CA GLN A 74 -18.28 -5.61 -3.88
C GLN A 74 -18.74 -6.91 -3.22
N GLN A 75 -17.91 -7.54 -2.39
CA GLN A 75 -18.21 -8.79 -1.71
C GLN A 75 -18.80 -8.48 -0.33
N GLU A 76 -19.81 -9.22 0.10
CA GLU A 76 -20.46 -9.03 1.41
C GLU A 76 -19.47 -9.21 2.57
N SER A 77 -18.59 -10.21 2.49
CA SER A 77 -17.65 -10.54 3.56
C SER A 77 -16.22 -10.82 3.08
N CYS A 78 -15.29 -10.76 4.04
CA CYS A 78 -13.90 -11.16 3.86
C CYS A 78 -13.73 -12.63 4.24
N GLN A 79 -13.50 -13.50 3.26
CA GLN A 79 -13.27 -14.93 3.50
C GLN A 79 -12.13 -15.20 4.50
N ALA A 80 -11.05 -14.40 4.46
CA ALA A 80 -9.94 -14.55 5.40
C ALA A 80 -10.36 -14.30 6.86
N LEU A 81 -11.25 -13.33 7.10
CA LEU A 81 -11.78 -13.06 8.44
C LEU A 81 -12.78 -14.12 8.92
N GLU A 82 -13.34 -14.89 7.99
CA GLU A 82 -14.18 -16.07 8.29
C GLU A 82 -13.36 -17.36 8.45
N GLY A 83 -12.02 -17.29 8.45
CA GLY A 83 -11.15 -18.46 8.51
C GLY A 83 -11.08 -19.28 7.20
N LYS A 84 -11.62 -18.76 6.10
CA LYS A 84 -11.53 -19.35 4.76
C LYS A 84 -10.34 -18.79 3.98
N ARG A 85 -9.97 -19.45 2.88
CA ARG A 85 -8.88 -18.99 2.00
C ARG A 85 -9.18 -17.59 1.45
N CYS A 86 -8.22 -16.67 1.53
CA CYS A 86 -8.33 -15.35 0.92
C CYS A 86 -8.41 -15.44 -0.62
N ARG A 87 -9.42 -14.78 -1.21
CA ARG A 87 -9.61 -14.66 -2.67
C ARG A 87 -8.41 -14.05 -3.40
N PHE A 88 -7.63 -13.21 -2.71
CA PHE A 88 -6.49 -12.47 -3.24
C PHE A 88 -5.22 -12.69 -2.40
N SER A 89 -5.02 -13.91 -1.87
CA SER A 89 -3.90 -14.26 -0.97
C SER A 89 -2.51 -13.83 -1.48
N LEU A 90 -2.28 -13.85 -2.79
CA LEU A 90 -1.00 -13.47 -3.38
C LEU A 90 -0.79 -11.95 -3.52
N LEU A 91 -1.86 -11.17 -3.39
CA LEU A 91 -1.85 -9.71 -3.56
C LEU A 91 -2.16 -8.96 -2.25
N SER A 92 -2.91 -9.57 -1.34
CA SER A 92 -3.34 -8.92 -0.11
C SER A 92 -2.13 -8.65 0.79
N ARG A 93 -1.85 -7.38 1.05
CA ARG A 93 -0.88 -6.91 2.04
C ARG A 93 -1.52 -5.94 3.02
N PRO A 94 -1.03 -5.85 4.26
CA PRO A 94 -1.37 -4.72 5.11
C PRO A 94 -0.80 -3.44 4.48
N SER A 95 -1.41 -2.31 4.81
CA SER A 95 -0.82 -1.03 4.48
C SER A 95 0.29 -0.66 5.46
N MET A 96 1.15 0.26 5.04
CA MET A 96 2.22 0.78 5.90
C MET A 96 1.65 1.34 7.22
N GLU A 97 0.57 2.13 7.14
CA GLU A 97 -0.07 2.71 8.32
C GLU A 97 -0.76 1.66 9.22
N ALA A 98 -1.22 0.53 8.65
CA ALA A 98 -1.87 -0.53 9.42
C ALA A 98 -0.90 -1.26 10.36
N VAL A 99 0.41 -1.15 10.12
CA VAL A 99 1.46 -1.75 10.96
C VAL A 99 2.26 -0.71 11.76
N GLY A 100 1.76 0.53 11.83
CA GLY A 100 2.35 1.59 12.66
C GLY A 100 3.50 2.35 12.01
N ILE A 101 3.70 2.23 10.69
CA ILE A 101 4.70 3.03 9.97
C ILE A 101 4.15 4.44 9.73
N ASP A 102 4.91 5.46 10.13
CA ASP A 102 4.62 6.86 9.82
C ASP A 102 5.00 7.17 8.36
N VAL A 103 4.04 6.96 7.46
CA VAL A 103 4.20 7.16 6.02
C VAL A 103 4.55 8.62 5.69
N TYR A 104 3.92 9.59 6.36
CA TYR A 104 4.18 11.01 6.09
C TYR A 104 5.63 11.37 6.39
N LYS A 105 6.12 10.96 7.56
CA LYS A 105 7.51 11.18 7.95
C LYS A 105 8.48 10.46 7.01
N MET A 106 8.19 9.22 6.60
CA MET A 106 9.06 8.47 5.69
C MET A 106 9.13 9.11 4.29
N VAL A 107 8.00 9.50 3.72
CA VAL A 107 7.94 10.18 2.40
C VAL A 107 8.69 11.52 2.46
N ALA A 108 8.43 12.34 3.48
CA ALA A 108 9.10 13.62 3.66
C ALA A 108 10.62 13.47 3.90
N ALA A 109 11.06 12.43 4.62
CA ALA A 109 12.48 12.16 4.85
C ALA A 109 13.24 11.79 3.55
N GLN A 110 12.55 11.33 2.51
CA GLN A 110 13.13 11.11 1.18
C GLN A 110 13.08 12.37 0.29
N GLY A 111 12.61 13.50 0.81
CA GLY A 111 12.46 14.75 0.05
C GLY A 111 11.28 14.74 -0.92
N TRP A 112 10.32 13.83 -0.74
CA TRP A 112 9.10 13.78 -1.55
C TRP A 112 7.94 14.51 -0.87
N ASP A 113 7.11 15.16 -1.67
CA ASP A 113 5.90 15.82 -1.17
C ASP A 113 4.77 14.83 -0.88
N ILE A 114 4.12 15.02 0.25
CA ILE A 114 2.90 14.31 0.66
C ILE A 114 1.95 15.26 1.39
N TYR A 115 0.67 15.18 1.04
CA TYR A 115 -0.37 16.07 1.56
C TYR A 115 -1.45 15.24 2.26
N PRO A 116 -1.87 15.62 3.48
CA PRO A 116 -2.94 14.91 4.18
C PRO A 116 -4.29 15.16 3.50
N ILE A 117 -4.92 14.09 3.02
CA ILE A 117 -6.24 14.15 2.38
C ILE A 117 -7.28 13.52 3.32
N GLY A 118 -7.93 14.39 4.10
CA GLY A 118 -8.99 14.01 5.02
C GLY A 118 -10.38 13.96 4.38
N SER A 119 -11.39 13.54 5.16
CA SER A 119 -12.78 13.40 4.69
C SER A 119 -13.43 14.71 4.21
N SER A 120 -12.94 15.86 4.67
CA SER A 120 -13.44 17.19 4.30
C SER A 120 -12.58 17.90 3.24
N ALA A 121 -11.50 17.26 2.77
CA ALA A 121 -10.58 17.86 1.82
C ALA A 121 -11.19 17.90 0.42
N LYS A 122 -11.02 19.01 -0.31
CA LYS A 122 -11.47 19.15 -1.70
C LYS A 122 -10.27 18.95 -2.63
N PRO A 123 -10.44 18.35 -3.81
CA PRO A 123 -9.32 18.10 -4.73
C PRO A 123 -8.46 19.34 -5.02
N ALA A 124 -9.10 20.51 -5.13
CA ALA A 124 -8.42 21.79 -5.36
C ALA A 124 -7.52 22.28 -4.21
N ASP A 125 -7.66 21.72 -3.00
CA ASP A 125 -6.88 22.14 -1.83
C ASP A 125 -5.46 21.56 -1.82
N MET A 126 -5.17 20.56 -2.68
CA MET A 126 -3.89 19.87 -2.72
C MET A 126 -3.42 19.63 -4.16
N PRO A 127 -2.10 19.70 -4.43
CA PRO A 127 -1.57 19.56 -5.79
C PRO A 127 -1.57 18.10 -6.28
N LYS A 128 -1.53 17.13 -5.36
CA LYS A 128 -1.51 15.70 -5.66
C LYS A 128 -1.97 14.85 -4.48
N GLY A 129 -2.40 13.63 -4.79
CA GLY A 129 -2.46 12.52 -3.84
C GLY A 129 -1.22 11.65 -3.93
N THR A 130 -0.81 11.05 -2.82
CA THR A 130 0.36 10.17 -2.75
C THR A 130 -0.05 8.84 -2.15
N LEU A 131 0.23 7.74 -2.86
CA LEU A 131 0.15 6.38 -2.31
C LEU A 131 1.58 5.86 -2.13
N ALA A 132 1.86 5.19 -1.02
CA ALA A 132 3.20 4.68 -0.73
C ALA A 132 3.18 3.17 -0.55
N GLY A 133 4.27 2.52 -0.95
CA GLY A 133 4.50 1.10 -0.73
C GLY A 133 5.96 0.86 -0.38
N ILE A 134 6.22 -0.20 0.37
CA ILE A 134 7.58 -0.60 0.75
C ILE A 134 7.71 -2.11 0.71
N VAL A 135 8.87 -2.60 0.25
CA VAL A 135 9.27 -4.01 0.37
C VAL A 135 10.55 -4.08 1.18
N ILE A 136 10.53 -4.82 2.28
CA ILE A 136 11.68 -5.10 3.13
C ILE A 136 12.41 -6.32 2.56
N VAL A 137 13.73 -6.24 2.45
CA VAL A 137 14.58 -7.24 1.79
C VAL A 137 15.72 -7.64 2.74
N GLN A 138 16.09 -8.93 2.70
CA GLN A 138 17.18 -9.48 3.51
C GLN A 138 18.53 -8.84 3.18
#